data_AF-A0A427FHP4-F1
#
_entry.id   AF-A0A427FHP4-F1
#
_cell.length_a   1.000
_cell.length_b   1.000
_cell.length_c   1.000
_cell.angle_alpha   90.00
_cell.angle_beta   90.00
_cell.angle_gamma   90.00
#
_symmetry.space_group_name_H-M   'P 1'
#
loop_
_entity.id
_entity.type
_entity.pdbx_description
1 polymer ?
#
loop_
_entity_poly.entity_id
_entity_poly.type
_entity_poly.pdbx_seq_one_letter_code
_entity_poly.pdbx_strand_id
1 'polypeptide(L)'
;MHLIRIALASLANRRFTALLTVFAIALSVCLLLAVERVRTEARASFANTISGTDLIVGARSGSVNLLLYSVFRIGNATNNIRWDSFEHFANHRQVKWAIPISLGDSHRGYRVMGTSTAYFEHYRYARSQALKLAQGREFADDPFEVVLGAEVAQALGYGLGENIVLAHGVATISLVKHDDKPFTVVGILERTGTPVDRTLHISLAGMEALHIDWQNGMPARGAAQISADQVREWASACSQASRAQTGQGESGRGSAVESSLNEHSEPAFNAAASSAVACGQALQPKQITAFMLGLNSKIATFSLQREINEFRGEPLLAILPGVALQELWSLMGTAEKALFVVSLFVVLTGLIGMLTAILTSLNERRREMAILRSVGARPWHIASLLVLEAFTLALAGVAFGVALLYLGIAGSQGFVQANYGLYLALNAPSSYEWKLLGCILAAAVAMGSVPAWRAYRQSLADGLSIRL
;
A
#
# COMPACT_ATOMS: atom_id res chain seq x y z
N MET A 1 -31.24 -4.26 41.52
CA MET A 1 -30.31 -5.41 41.58
C MET A 1 -31.01 -6.76 41.44
N HIS A 2 -32.21 -6.99 42.00
CA HIS A 2 -32.91 -8.27 41.90
C HIS A 2 -33.29 -8.70 40.46
N LEU A 3 -33.70 -7.77 39.59
CA LEU A 3 -34.08 -8.08 38.20
C LEU A 3 -32.90 -8.61 37.35
N ILE A 4 -31.69 -8.06 37.53
CA ILE A 4 -30.48 -8.56 36.84
C ILE A 4 -30.15 -9.98 37.30
N ARG A 5 -30.24 -10.26 38.60
CA ARG A 5 -29.98 -11.59 39.13
C ARG A 5 -31.00 -12.62 38.61
N ILE A 6 -32.27 -12.24 38.50
CA ILE A 6 -33.32 -13.08 37.94
C ILE A 6 -33.09 -13.30 36.43
N ALA A 7 -32.70 -12.27 35.68
CA ALA A 7 -32.39 -12.39 34.25
C ALA A 7 -31.18 -13.32 33.99
N LEU A 8 -30.13 -13.23 34.81
CA LEU A 8 -28.96 -14.09 34.72
C LEU A 8 -29.26 -15.54 35.13
N ALA A 9 -30.02 -15.75 36.22
CA ALA A 9 -30.47 -17.08 36.62
C ALA A 9 -31.37 -17.72 35.56
N SER A 10 -32.23 -16.90 34.96
CA SER A 10 -33.03 -17.22 33.78
C SER A 10 -32.14 -17.75 32.65
N LEU A 11 -31.11 -17.01 32.26
CA LEU A 11 -30.19 -17.42 31.18
C LEU A 11 -29.41 -18.69 31.52
N ALA A 12 -28.96 -18.83 32.77
CA ALA A 12 -28.23 -20.02 33.22
C ALA A 12 -29.07 -21.30 33.09
N ASN A 13 -30.38 -21.23 33.37
CA ASN A 13 -31.29 -22.36 33.21
C ASN A 13 -31.43 -22.82 31.74
N ARG A 14 -31.19 -21.91 30.78
CA ARG A 14 -31.21 -22.16 29.32
C ARG A 14 -29.85 -21.98 28.69
N ARG A 15 -28.81 -22.47 29.36
CA ARG A 15 -27.40 -22.30 28.96
C ARG A 15 -27.13 -22.63 27.49
N PHE A 16 -27.74 -23.68 26.94
CA PHE A 16 -27.49 -24.08 25.54
C PHE A 16 -27.99 -23.02 24.54
N THR A 17 -29.27 -22.65 24.62
CA THR A 17 -29.86 -21.62 23.74
C THR A 17 -29.18 -20.27 23.94
N ALA A 18 -28.91 -19.89 25.20
CA ALA A 18 -28.20 -18.66 25.51
C ALA A 18 -26.79 -18.62 24.91
N LEU A 19 -26.02 -19.70 25.04
CA LEU A 19 -24.68 -19.80 24.45
C LEU A 19 -24.73 -19.76 22.92
N LEU A 20 -25.69 -20.44 22.29
CA LEU A 20 -25.85 -20.41 20.84
C LEU A 20 -26.19 -19.01 20.34
N THR A 21 -27.08 -18.28 21.04
CA THR A 21 -27.41 -16.88 20.72
C THR A 21 -26.20 -15.96 20.91
N VAL A 22 -25.47 -16.07 22.03
CA VAL A 22 -24.25 -15.30 22.28
C VAL A 22 -23.21 -15.59 21.19
N PHE A 23 -23.00 -16.84 20.83
CA PHE A 23 -22.06 -17.25 19.78
C PHE A 23 -22.46 -16.70 18.41
N ALA A 24 -23.75 -16.77 18.04
CA ALA A 24 -24.24 -16.24 16.77
C ALA A 24 -24.05 -14.72 16.66
N ILE A 25 -24.37 -13.97 17.73
CA ILE A 25 -24.12 -12.53 17.81
C ILE A 25 -22.62 -12.25 17.74
N ALA A 26 -21.81 -12.99 18.51
CA ALA A 26 -20.37 -12.81 18.55
C ALA A 26 -19.71 -13.04 17.18
N LEU A 27 -20.09 -14.09 16.46
CA LEU A 27 -19.59 -14.35 15.11
C LEU A 27 -19.98 -13.22 14.15
N SER A 28 -21.22 -12.72 14.26
CA SER A 28 -21.71 -11.63 13.43
C SER A 28 -20.96 -10.31 13.69
N VAL A 29 -20.75 -9.97 14.96
CA VAL A 29 -19.98 -8.80 15.39
C VAL A 29 -18.51 -8.92 14.97
N CYS A 30 -17.91 -10.10 15.19
CA CYS A 30 -16.54 -10.38 14.78
C CYS A 30 -16.36 -10.19 13.27
N LEU A 31 -17.26 -10.76 12.45
CA LEU A 31 -17.20 -10.60 11.00
C LEU A 31 -17.33 -9.14 10.57
N LEU A 32 -18.32 -8.41 11.10
CA LEU A 32 -18.53 -7.00 10.76
C LEU A 32 -17.29 -6.15 11.10
N LEU A 33 -16.75 -6.31 12.31
CA LEU A 33 -15.57 -5.56 12.74
C LEU A 33 -14.30 -6.03 12.02
N ALA A 34 -14.16 -7.31 11.69
CA ALA A 34 -13.03 -7.82 10.91
C ALA A 34 -12.98 -7.20 9.52
N VAL A 35 -14.12 -7.14 8.82
CA VAL A 35 -14.23 -6.48 7.52
C VAL A 35 -13.85 -5.00 7.63
N GLU A 36 -14.33 -4.31 8.66
CA GLU A 36 -13.99 -2.91 8.92
C GLU A 36 -12.48 -2.71 9.20
N ARG A 37 -11.89 -3.58 10.03
CA ARG A 37 -10.48 -3.52 10.40
C ARG A 37 -9.57 -3.78 9.21
N VAL A 38 -9.85 -4.82 8.43
CA VAL A 38 -9.08 -5.15 7.21
C VAL A 38 -9.17 -4.00 6.21
N ARG A 39 -10.37 -3.43 6.03
CA ARG A 39 -10.59 -2.30 5.12
C ARG A 39 -9.79 -1.06 5.53
N THR A 40 -9.86 -0.67 6.79
CA THR A 40 -9.19 0.53 7.31
C THR A 40 -7.67 0.39 7.27
N GLU A 41 -7.14 -0.75 7.71
CA GLU A 41 -5.71 -1.02 7.67
C GLU A 41 -5.20 -1.16 6.23
N ALA A 42 -5.97 -1.78 5.33
CA ALA A 42 -5.61 -1.84 3.91
C ALA A 42 -5.45 -0.42 3.35
N ARG A 43 -6.45 0.44 3.54
CA ARG A 43 -6.39 1.85 3.12
C ARG A 43 -5.18 2.58 3.72
N ALA A 44 -4.89 2.35 4.99
CA ALA A 44 -3.76 2.95 5.68
C ALA A 44 -2.43 2.46 5.10
N SER A 45 -2.31 1.18 4.73
CA SER A 45 -1.11 0.62 4.09
C SER A 45 -0.82 1.28 2.73
N PHE A 46 -1.86 1.49 1.91
CA PHE A 46 -1.72 2.26 0.67
C PHE A 46 -1.24 3.69 0.93
N ALA A 47 -1.83 4.37 1.93
CA ALA A 47 -1.42 5.73 2.30
C ALA A 47 0.00 5.80 2.89
N ASN A 48 0.46 4.72 3.53
CA ASN A 48 1.79 4.64 4.11
C ASN A 48 2.89 4.31 3.10
N THR A 49 2.56 4.07 1.83
CA THR A 49 3.58 3.71 0.84
C THR A 49 4.49 4.88 0.48
N ILE A 50 3.96 6.09 0.38
CA ILE A 50 4.73 7.29 0.03
C ILE A 50 4.33 8.46 0.91
N SER A 51 5.33 9.18 1.42
CA SER A 51 5.16 10.38 2.25
C SER A 51 6.20 11.42 1.86
N GLY A 52 5.93 12.70 2.10
CA GLY A 52 6.88 13.79 1.82
C GLY A 52 7.00 14.20 0.35
N THR A 53 6.65 13.33 -0.61
CA THR A 53 6.56 13.67 -2.04
C THR A 53 5.38 14.59 -2.32
N ASP A 54 5.65 15.73 -2.94
CA ASP A 54 4.64 16.73 -3.27
C ASP A 54 3.96 16.44 -4.61
N LEU A 55 4.74 16.11 -5.63
CA LEU A 55 4.24 15.80 -6.97
C LEU A 55 4.90 14.53 -7.51
N ILE A 56 4.12 13.75 -8.25
CA ILE A 56 4.64 12.72 -9.15
C ILE A 56 4.30 13.16 -10.56
N VAL A 57 5.30 13.13 -11.43
CA VAL A 57 5.18 13.58 -12.82
C VAL A 57 5.52 12.42 -13.74
N GLY A 58 4.74 12.25 -14.80
CA GLY A 58 5.04 11.29 -15.85
C GLY A 58 4.34 11.65 -17.15
N ALA A 59 4.39 10.75 -18.13
CA ALA A 59 3.69 10.95 -19.38
C ALA A 59 2.18 11.08 -19.16
N ARG A 60 1.53 11.93 -19.98
CA ARG A 60 0.09 12.17 -19.90
C ARG A 60 -0.70 10.87 -20.03
N SER A 61 -1.34 10.50 -18.94
CA SER A 61 -2.11 9.27 -18.78
C SER A 61 -3.25 9.53 -17.79
N GLY A 62 -3.55 8.60 -16.88
CA GLY A 62 -4.50 8.81 -15.78
C GLY A 62 -3.78 8.94 -14.44
N SER A 63 -4.36 9.71 -13.51
CA SER A 63 -3.80 9.95 -12.18
C SER A 63 -3.50 8.66 -11.42
N VAL A 64 -4.47 7.75 -11.40
CA VAL A 64 -4.38 6.45 -10.75
C VAL A 64 -3.34 5.56 -11.44
N ASN A 65 -3.28 5.56 -12.77
CA ASN A 65 -2.27 4.78 -13.51
C ASN A 65 -0.86 5.25 -13.18
N LEU A 66 -0.62 6.56 -13.26
CA LEU A 66 0.66 7.19 -12.89
C LEU A 66 1.08 6.79 -11.48
N LEU A 67 0.19 6.86 -10.51
CA LEU A 67 0.45 6.44 -9.13
C LEU A 67 0.78 4.94 -9.02
N LEU A 68 -0.01 4.08 -9.67
CA LEU A 68 0.13 2.63 -9.57
C LEU A 68 1.49 2.15 -10.09
N TYR A 69 1.94 2.62 -11.25
CA TYR A 69 3.23 2.15 -11.77
C TYR A 69 4.42 2.83 -11.08
N SER A 70 4.32 4.12 -10.74
CA SER A 70 5.44 4.90 -10.19
C SER A 70 5.69 4.67 -8.70
N VAL A 71 4.66 4.26 -7.94
CA VAL A 71 4.75 4.04 -6.48
C VAL A 71 4.52 2.57 -6.15
N PHE A 72 3.45 1.97 -6.66
CA PHE A 72 3.08 0.58 -6.34
C PHE A 72 3.74 -0.46 -7.24
N ARG A 73 4.40 -0.04 -8.32
CA ARG A 73 5.02 -0.92 -9.32
C ARG A 73 4.01 -1.85 -10.02
N ILE A 74 2.74 -1.43 -10.07
CA ILE A 74 1.63 -2.15 -10.69
C ILE A 74 1.31 -1.52 -12.05
N GLY A 75 1.19 -2.34 -13.09
CA GLY A 75 0.98 -1.86 -14.46
C GLY A 75 2.28 -1.39 -15.12
N ASN A 76 2.17 -0.73 -16.27
CA ASN A 76 3.31 -0.26 -17.06
C ASN A 76 3.14 1.22 -17.39
N ALA A 77 4.27 1.91 -17.58
CA ALA A 77 4.25 3.27 -18.12
C ALA A 77 3.62 3.23 -19.53
N THR A 78 2.67 4.12 -19.79
CA THR A 78 2.00 4.20 -21.10
C THR A 78 2.92 4.78 -22.17
N ASN A 79 3.79 5.70 -21.76
CA ASN A 79 4.83 6.35 -22.57
C ASN A 79 5.96 6.78 -21.63
N ASN A 80 7.14 6.96 -22.21
CA ASN A 80 8.25 7.61 -21.51
C ASN A 80 8.18 9.13 -21.70
N ILE A 81 8.96 9.84 -20.90
CA ILE A 81 9.17 11.29 -20.95
C ILE A 81 10.64 11.59 -21.23
N ARG A 82 10.91 12.69 -21.93
CA ARG A 82 12.27 13.11 -22.28
C ARG A 82 13.07 13.52 -21.05
N TRP A 83 14.37 13.21 -21.06
CA TRP A 83 15.29 13.62 -20.00
C TRP A 83 15.35 15.14 -19.81
N ASP A 84 15.38 15.90 -20.91
CA ASP A 84 15.36 17.37 -20.85
C ASP A 84 14.14 17.93 -20.11
N SER A 85 12.98 17.27 -20.22
CA SER A 85 11.77 17.67 -19.50
C SER A 85 11.93 17.42 -18.00
N PHE A 86 12.57 16.32 -17.60
CA PHE A 86 12.94 16.08 -16.22
C PHE A 86 13.93 17.15 -15.72
N GLU A 87 15.00 17.44 -16.46
CA GLU A 87 16.00 18.43 -16.06
C GLU A 87 15.41 19.84 -15.94
N HIS A 88 14.50 20.21 -16.84
CA HIS A 88 13.79 21.47 -16.80
C HIS A 88 13.06 21.68 -15.47
N PHE A 89 12.30 20.67 -15.00
CA PHE A 89 11.56 20.77 -13.75
C PHE A 89 12.42 20.47 -12.52
N ALA A 90 13.42 19.60 -12.61
CA ALA A 90 14.34 19.31 -11.51
C ALA A 90 15.12 20.56 -11.08
N ASN A 91 15.50 21.42 -12.03
CA ASN A 91 16.19 22.70 -11.78
C ASN A 91 15.25 23.88 -11.50
N HIS A 92 13.94 23.64 -11.38
CA HIS A 92 12.97 24.69 -11.15
C HIS A 92 13.11 25.28 -9.73
N ARG A 93 12.99 26.61 -9.57
CA ARG A 93 13.23 27.31 -8.29
C ARG A 93 12.37 26.85 -7.12
N GLN A 94 11.19 26.31 -7.41
CA GLN A 94 10.26 25.82 -6.39
C GLN A 94 10.55 24.36 -5.97
N VAL A 95 11.40 23.65 -6.71
CA VAL A 95 11.77 22.26 -6.44
C VAL A 95 12.93 22.24 -5.44
N LYS A 96 12.77 21.43 -4.39
CA LYS A 96 13.79 21.19 -3.37
C LYS A 96 14.66 20.00 -3.73
N TRP A 97 14.04 18.96 -4.28
CA TRP A 97 14.69 17.73 -4.73
C TRP A 97 13.82 17.05 -5.79
N ALA A 98 14.47 16.26 -6.65
CA ALA A 98 13.82 15.47 -7.68
C ALA A 98 14.40 14.05 -7.71
N ILE A 99 13.54 13.05 -7.93
CA ILE A 99 13.95 11.65 -8.06
C ILE A 99 13.44 11.09 -9.40
N PRO A 100 14.32 10.80 -10.37
CA PRO A 100 13.94 10.18 -11.62
C PRO A 100 13.69 8.68 -11.46
N ILE A 101 12.74 8.14 -12.22
CA ILE A 101 12.31 6.75 -12.18
C ILE A 101 12.17 6.21 -13.61
N SER A 102 12.84 5.10 -13.88
CA SER A 102 12.67 4.30 -15.08
C SER A 102 12.24 2.88 -14.74
N LEU A 103 11.29 2.34 -15.50
CA LEU A 103 10.69 1.03 -15.29
C LEU A 103 10.55 0.34 -16.64
N GLY A 104 10.62 -0.99 -16.65
CA GLY A 104 10.45 -1.78 -17.87
C GLY A 104 10.86 -3.24 -17.68
N ASP A 105 11.83 -3.46 -16.80
CA ASP A 105 12.42 -4.77 -16.58
C ASP A 105 11.90 -5.45 -15.31
N SER A 106 12.13 -6.75 -15.24
CA SER A 106 11.84 -7.57 -14.09
C SER A 106 12.94 -8.60 -13.81
N HIS A 107 12.89 -9.15 -12.61
CA HIS A 107 13.69 -10.28 -12.22
C HIS A 107 12.81 -11.27 -11.45
N ARG A 108 12.59 -12.45 -12.02
CA ARG A 108 11.77 -13.52 -11.41
C ARG A 108 10.40 -13.03 -10.89
N GLY A 109 9.76 -12.13 -11.64
CA GLY A 109 8.46 -11.53 -11.30
C GLY A 109 8.51 -10.30 -10.39
N TYR A 110 9.68 -9.91 -9.87
CA TYR A 110 9.89 -8.65 -9.16
C TYR A 110 10.28 -7.53 -10.10
N ARG A 111 9.87 -6.30 -9.82
CA ARG A 111 10.12 -5.15 -10.69
C ARG A 111 11.53 -4.61 -10.50
N VAL A 112 12.16 -4.25 -11.60
CA VAL A 112 13.40 -3.48 -11.61
C VAL A 112 13.07 -2.01 -11.83
N MET A 113 13.63 -1.15 -10.99
CA MET A 113 13.52 0.30 -11.09
C MET A 113 14.90 0.92 -11.25
N GLY A 114 15.09 1.63 -12.36
CA GLY A 114 16.23 2.52 -12.55
C GLY A 114 15.98 3.86 -11.85
N THR A 115 16.90 4.31 -11.00
CA THR A 115 16.80 5.60 -10.32
C THR A 115 18.19 6.18 -9.98
N SER A 116 18.22 7.25 -9.21
CA SER A 116 19.44 7.91 -8.71
C SER A 116 19.57 7.72 -7.19
N THR A 117 20.74 8.02 -6.62
CA THR A 117 20.98 7.99 -5.17
C THR A 117 20.03 8.89 -4.38
N ALA A 118 19.52 9.96 -5.00
CA ALA A 118 18.49 10.83 -4.44
C ALA A 118 17.23 10.07 -3.97
N TYR A 119 16.98 8.86 -4.52
CA TYR A 119 15.91 7.99 -4.05
C TYR A 119 16.11 7.59 -2.59
N PHE A 120 17.30 7.11 -2.21
CA PHE A 120 17.59 6.73 -0.83
C PHE A 120 17.62 7.95 0.11
N GLU A 121 18.11 9.09 -0.39
CA GLU A 121 18.20 10.33 0.37
C GLU A 121 16.85 10.98 0.66
N HIS A 122 15.92 10.98 -0.29
CA HIS A 122 14.70 11.79 -0.22
C HIS A 122 13.40 11.00 -0.19
N TYR A 123 13.37 9.75 -0.65
CA TYR A 123 12.16 8.94 -0.56
C TYR A 123 11.80 8.72 0.91
N ARG A 124 10.53 8.94 1.25
CA ARG A 124 10.00 8.72 2.58
C ARG A 124 8.74 7.89 2.52
N TYR A 125 8.53 7.04 3.52
CA TYR A 125 7.33 6.22 3.66
C TYR A 125 6.71 6.36 5.05
N ALA A 126 5.46 5.92 5.19
CA ALA A 126 4.65 5.98 6.40
C ALA A 126 4.70 7.37 7.07
N ARG A 127 5.21 7.45 8.30
CA ARG A 127 5.34 8.69 9.07
C ARG A 127 6.65 9.42 8.76
N SER A 128 6.94 9.66 7.48
CA SER A 128 8.17 10.31 7.01
C SER A 128 9.46 9.56 7.39
N GLN A 129 9.42 8.23 7.40
CA GLN A 129 10.61 7.39 7.63
C GLN A 129 11.50 7.37 6.39
N ALA A 130 12.82 7.49 6.59
CA ALA A 130 13.80 7.33 5.52
C ALA A 130 14.06 5.86 5.21
N LEU A 131 14.46 5.57 3.98
CA LEU A 131 14.97 4.25 3.62
C LEU A 131 16.27 3.99 4.37
N LYS A 132 16.45 2.76 4.85
CA LYS A 132 17.64 2.31 5.55
C LYS A 132 18.13 1.02 4.93
N LEU A 133 19.43 0.83 4.89
CA LEU A 133 20.05 -0.43 4.52
C LEU A 133 20.14 -1.33 5.74
N ALA A 134 19.62 -2.55 5.63
CA ALA A 134 19.88 -3.61 6.60
C ALA A 134 21.31 -4.15 6.43
N GLN A 135 21.80 -4.22 5.20
CA GLN A 135 23.13 -4.72 4.85
C GLN A 135 23.69 -3.96 3.65
N GLY A 136 25.02 -3.81 3.61
CA GLY A 136 25.74 -3.27 2.46
C GLY A 136 25.61 -1.76 2.30
N ARG A 137 25.57 -1.29 1.05
CA ARG A 137 25.56 0.13 0.68
C ARG A 137 24.61 0.40 -0.48
N GLU A 138 24.39 1.68 -0.77
CA GLU A 138 23.73 2.13 -2.00
C GLU A 138 24.59 1.83 -3.23
N PHE A 139 23.95 1.80 -4.41
CA PHE A 139 24.68 1.76 -5.67
C PHE A 139 25.44 3.08 -5.89
N ALA A 140 26.61 3.00 -6.51
CA ALA A 140 27.50 4.14 -6.72
C ALA A 140 27.87 4.27 -8.21
N ASP A 141 29.16 4.27 -8.52
CA ASP A 141 29.67 4.56 -9.88
C ASP A 141 29.57 3.35 -10.84
N ASP A 142 29.53 2.10 -10.34
CA ASP A 142 29.41 0.93 -11.20
C ASP A 142 27.95 0.75 -11.68
N PRO A 143 27.69 0.79 -13.01
CA PRO A 143 26.35 0.67 -13.56
C PRO A 143 25.70 -0.69 -13.26
N PHE A 144 26.47 -1.75 -12.98
CA PHE A 144 25.95 -3.08 -12.72
C PHE A 144 25.80 -3.39 -11.22
N GLU A 145 25.49 -2.38 -10.41
CA GLU A 145 25.16 -2.55 -8.99
C GLU A 145 23.65 -2.54 -8.77
N VAL A 146 23.19 -3.39 -7.84
CA VAL A 146 21.78 -3.47 -7.46
C VAL A 146 21.59 -3.45 -5.95
N VAL A 147 20.57 -2.71 -5.50
CA VAL A 147 20.08 -2.71 -4.13
C VAL A 147 18.72 -3.41 -4.08
N LEU A 148 18.63 -4.46 -3.28
CA LEU A 148 17.43 -5.29 -3.17
C LEU A 148 16.48 -4.78 -2.09
N GLY A 149 15.19 -4.82 -2.37
CA GLY A 149 14.16 -4.78 -1.35
C GLY A 149 14.21 -6.01 -0.42
N ALA A 150 13.75 -5.84 0.82
CA ALA A 150 13.85 -6.87 1.86
C ALA A 150 13.12 -8.18 1.51
N GLU A 151 11.98 -8.10 0.79
CA GLU A 151 11.21 -9.29 0.38
C GLU A 151 11.89 -10.00 -0.80
N VAL A 152 12.44 -9.25 -1.76
CA VAL A 152 13.21 -9.84 -2.88
C VAL A 152 14.38 -10.67 -2.35
N ALA A 153 15.17 -10.09 -1.43
CA ALA A 153 16.33 -10.78 -0.85
C ALA A 153 15.91 -12.04 -0.08
N GLN A 154 14.87 -11.95 0.77
CA GLN A 154 14.41 -13.10 1.54
C GLN A 154 13.78 -14.20 0.68
N ALA A 155 12.91 -13.84 -0.26
CA ALA A 155 12.14 -14.79 -1.05
C ALA A 155 12.99 -15.52 -2.10
N LEU A 156 13.98 -14.84 -2.67
CA LEU A 156 14.91 -15.43 -3.65
C LEU A 156 16.18 -15.99 -3.00
N GLY A 157 16.41 -15.73 -1.72
CA GLY A 157 17.57 -16.20 -0.97
C GLY A 157 18.87 -15.48 -1.34
N TYR A 158 18.79 -14.21 -1.76
CA TYR A 158 19.95 -13.45 -2.23
C TYR A 158 20.69 -12.72 -1.10
N GLY A 159 22.01 -12.87 -1.09
CA GLY A 159 22.94 -12.12 -0.24
C GLY A 159 23.76 -11.06 -0.98
N LEU A 160 24.59 -10.33 -0.21
CA LEU A 160 25.56 -9.40 -0.77
C LEU A 160 26.61 -10.14 -1.63
N GLY A 161 27.02 -9.52 -2.74
CA GLY A 161 28.03 -10.04 -3.67
C GLY A 161 27.50 -11.04 -4.69
N GLU A 162 26.24 -11.46 -4.59
CA GLU A 162 25.63 -12.33 -5.59
C GLU A 162 25.39 -11.62 -6.91
N ASN A 163 25.51 -12.36 -8.00
CA ASN A 163 25.24 -11.87 -9.35
C ASN A 163 23.83 -12.26 -9.78
N ILE A 164 23.05 -11.28 -10.20
CA ILE A 164 21.69 -11.44 -10.70
C ILE A 164 21.62 -11.04 -12.17
N VAL A 165 20.83 -11.78 -12.94
CA VAL A 165 20.54 -11.43 -14.34
C VAL A 165 19.14 -10.85 -14.41
N LEU A 166 19.03 -9.64 -14.95
CA LEU A 166 17.75 -8.98 -15.18
C LEU A 166 17.16 -9.44 -16.52
N ALA A 167 15.85 -9.27 -16.68
CA ALA A 167 15.15 -9.64 -17.89
C ALA A 167 14.11 -8.60 -18.30
N HIS A 168 13.85 -8.54 -19.59
CA HIS A 168 12.86 -7.62 -20.13
C HIS A 168 11.42 -8.06 -19.88
N GLY A 169 10.58 -7.08 -19.59
CA GLY A 169 9.14 -7.26 -19.40
C GLY A 169 8.77 -7.76 -18.01
N VAL A 170 7.46 -7.94 -17.79
CA VAL A 170 6.85 -8.18 -16.46
C VAL A 170 6.51 -9.66 -16.23
N ALA A 171 6.52 -10.47 -17.28
CA ALA A 171 6.07 -11.85 -17.22
C ALA A 171 7.15 -12.76 -16.61
N THR A 172 6.73 -13.72 -15.78
CA THR A 172 7.58 -14.76 -15.17
C THR A 172 8.30 -15.62 -16.22
N ILE A 173 7.78 -15.63 -17.45
CA ILE A 173 8.40 -16.20 -18.64
C ILE A 173 9.01 -15.04 -19.42
N SER A 174 10.26 -14.71 -19.11
CA SER A 174 11.02 -13.68 -19.82
C SER A 174 11.33 -14.15 -21.24
N LEU A 175 10.98 -13.34 -22.24
CA LEU A 175 11.23 -13.65 -23.66
C LEU A 175 12.71 -13.48 -24.05
N VAL A 176 13.45 -12.62 -23.33
CA VAL A 176 14.90 -12.37 -23.49
C VAL A 176 15.50 -12.04 -22.11
N LYS A 177 16.63 -12.67 -21.75
CA LYS A 177 17.39 -12.40 -20.52
C LYS A 177 18.68 -11.66 -20.84
N HIS A 178 19.15 -10.80 -19.94
CA HIS A 178 20.43 -10.09 -20.07
C HIS A 178 21.57 -10.89 -19.42
N ASP A 179 21.73 -12.16 -19.82
CA ASP A 179 22.72 -13.07 -19.22
C ASP A 179 24.17 -12.59 -19.41
N ASP A 180 24.41 -11.67 -20.35
CA ASP A 180 25.68 -11.04 -20.68
C ASP A 180 26.08 -9.88 -19.76
N LYS A 181 25.15 -9.37 -18.94
CA LYS A 181 25.34 -8.18 -18.09
C LYS A 181 24.78 -8.40 -16.67
N PRO A 182 25.43 -9.27 -15.85
CA PRO A 182 24.95 -9.54 -14.50
C PRO A 182 25.18 -8.36 -13.57
N PHE A 183 24.17 -8.07 -12.73
CA PHE A 183 24.25 -7.07 -11.67
C PHE A 183 24.73 -7.71 -10.37
N THR A 184 25.62 -7.04 -9.64
CA THR A 184 26.11 -7.48 -8.33
C THR A 184 25.29 -6.83 -7.21
N VAL A 185 24.81 -7.64 -6.28
CA VAL A 185 24.06 -7.17 -5.10
C VAL A 185 25.00 -6.46 -4.14
N VAL A 186 24.83 -5.14 -3.98
CA VAL A 186 25.67 -4.31 -3.10
C VAL A 186 24.96 -3.85 -1.82
N GLY A 187 23.63 -3.97 -1.77
CA GLY A 187 22.84 -3.56 -0.62
C GLY A 187 21.51 -4.27 -0.52
N ILE A 188 21.02 -4.41 0.72
CA ILE A 188 19.69 -4.93 1.03
C ILE A 188 19.01 -3.92 1.96
N LEU A 189 17.82 -3.45 1.59
CA LEU A 189 17.04 -2.52 2.38
C LEU A 189 16.44 -3.20 3.62
N GLU A 190 16.29 -2.42 4.69
CA GLU A 190 15.46 -2.77 5.84
C GLU A 190 14.00 -2.87 5.38
N ARG A 191 13.23 -3.79 5.98
CA ARG A 191 11.84 -4.04 5.59
C ARG A 191 10.97 -2.82 5.87
N THR A 192 10.31 -2.32 4.84
CA THR A 192 9.45 -1.14 4.90
C THR A 192 7.96 -1.47 5.05
N GLY A 193 7.54 -2.67 4.64
CA GLY A 193 6.12 -3.04 4.49
C GLY A 193 5.45 -2.37 3.29
N THR A 194 6.24 -1.90 2.33
CA THR A 194 5.77 -1.17 1.14
C THR A 194 6.24 -1.87 -0.14
N PRO A 195 5.73 -1.50 -1.32
CA PRO A 195 6.24 -1.97 -2.63
C PRO A 195 7.76 -1.84 -2.83
N VAL A 196 8.45 -1.01 -2.06
CA VAL A 196 9.93 -0.94 -2.03
C VAL A 196 10.54 -2.30 -1.71
N ASP A 197 9.93 -3.09 -0.81
CA ASP A 197 10.44 -4.40 -0.41
C ASP A 197 10.44 -5.42 -1.56
N ARG A 198 9.62 -5.19 -2.59
CA ARG A 198 9.41 -6.05 -3.77
C ARG A 198 10.05 -5.48 -5.04
N THR A 199 11.00 -4.56 -4.88
CA THR A 199 11.66 -3.84 -5.98
C THR A 199 13.17 -4.07 -5.95
N LEU A 200 13.76 -4.25 -7.13
CA LEU A 200 15.20 -4.18 -7.36
C LEU A 200 15.54 -2.76 -7.81
N HIS A 201 16.51 -2.12 -7.17
CA HIS A 201 16.88 -0.73 -7.44
C HIS A 201 18.25 -0.72 -8.10
N ILE A 202 18.33 -0.19 -9.32
CA ILE A 202 19.57 -0.01 -10.08
C ILE A 202 19.76 1.47 -10.43
N SER A 203 20.97 1.85 -10.80
CA SER A 203 21.21 3.19 -11.30
C SER A 203 20.55 3.40 -12.67
N LEU A 204 20.20 4.65 -13.00
CA LEU A 204 19.74 5.00 -14.36
C LEU A 204 20.77 4.63 -15.42
N ALA A 205 22.05 4.82 -15.11
CA ALA A 205 23.16 4.40 -15.97
C ALA A 205 23.18 2.88 -16.16
N GLY A 206 22.90 2.10 -15.11
CA GLY A 206 22.73 0.66 -15.18
C GLY A 206 21.56 0.25 -16.07
N MET A 207 20.45 0.97 -16.00
CA MET A 207 19.32 0.73 -16.88
C MET A 207 19.65 1.07 -18.33
N GLU A 208 20.33 2.17 -18.63
CA GLU A 208 20.75 2.49 -20.02
C GLU A 208 21.80 1.49 -20.53
N ALA A 209 22.77 1.12 -19.69
CA ALA A 209 23.81 0.13 -19.99
C ALA A 209 23.23 -1.23 -20.41
N LEU A 210 22.08 -1.61 -19.84
CA LEU A 210 21.39 -2.86 -20.18
C LEU A 210 20.84 -2.85 -21.62
N HIS A 211 20.55 -1.66 -22.15
CA HIS A 211 19.91 -1.42 -23.45
C HIS A 211 20.84 -0.77 -24.48
N ILE A 212 22.11 -0.57 -24.16
CA ILE A 212 23.04 0.22 -24.98
C ILE A 212 23.28 -0.34 -26.39
N ASP A 213 23.22 -1.67 -26.51
CA ASP A 213 23.35 -2.41 -27.77
C ASP A 213 22.00 -2.85 -28.35
N TRP A 214 20.89 -2.33 -27.82
CA TRP A 214 19.55 -2.64 -28.31
C TRP A 214 19.09 -1.64 -29.38
N GLN A 215 18.63 -2.16 -30.51
CA GLN A 215 18.07 -1.37 -31.60
C GLN A 215 16.66 -1.88 -31.93
N ASN A 216 15.67 -0.97 -31.95
CA ASN A 216 14.27 -1.30 -32.23
C ASN A 216 13.69 -2.40 -31.31
N GLY A 217 14.11 -2.45 -30.04
CA GLY A 217 13.62 -3.43 -29.07
C GLY A 217 14.19 -4.84 -29.23
N MET A 218 15.29 -5.00 -29.98
CA MET A 218 16.02 -6.26 -30.13
C MET A 218 17.51 -6.07 -29.82
N PRO A 219 18.18 -7.05 -29.18
CA PRO A 219 19.62 -6.96 -28.91
C PRO A 219 20.43 -7.04 -30.21
N ALA A 220 21.52 -6.28 -30.29
CA ALA A 220 22.50 -6.44 -31.35
C ALA A 220 23.06 -7.88 -31.38
N ARG A 221 23.48 -8.33 -32.57
CA ARG A 221 24.05 -9.67 -32.79
C ARG A 221 25.50 -9.57 -33.24
N GLY A 222 26.33 -10.51 -32.79
CA GLY A 222 27.73 -10.62 -33.21
C GLY A 222 28.61 -9.50 -32.64
N ALA A 223 29.49 -8.94 -33.46
CA ALA A 223 30.48 -7.93 -33.05
C ALA A 223 29.90 -6.57 -32.60
N ALA A 224 28.58 -6.39 -32.68
CA ALA A 224 27.87 -5.20 -32.21
C ALA A 224 27.35 -5.35 -30.77
N GLN A 225 27.54 -6.50 -30.11
CA GLN A 225 27.25 -6.67 -28.69
C GLN A 225 28.32 -5.99 -27.83
N ILE A 226 27.89 -5.29 -26.79
CA ILE A 226 28.77 -4.57 -25.87
C ILE A 226 28.78 -5.35 -24.55
N SER A 227 29.97 -5.74 -24.07
CA SER A 227 30.10 -6.51 -22.81
C SER A 227 29.96 -5.62 -21.57
N ALA A 228 29.64 -6.23 -20.42
CA ALA A 228 29.59 -5.51 -19.14
C ALA A 228 30.93 -4.83 -18.79
N ASP A 229 32.05 -5.47 -19.09
CA ASP A 229 33.38 -4.91 -18.81
C ASP A 229 33.69 -3.69 -19.67
N GLN A 230 33.30 -3.70 -20.95
CA GLN A 230 33.43 -2.53 -21.83
C GLN A 230 32.61 -1.34 -21.30
N VAL A 231 31.39 -1.59 -20.82
CA VAL A 231 30.56 -0.53 -20.20
C VAL A 231 31.20 -0.01 -18.90
N ARG A 232 31.77 -0.89 -18.07
CA ARG A 232 32.48 -0.48 -16.84
C ARG A 232 33.72 0.36 -17.14
N GLU A 233 34.46 0.03 -18.19
CA GLU A 233 35.58 0.85 -18.67
C GLU A 233 35.10 2.25 -19.08
N TRP A 234 33.99 2.34 -19.81
CA TRP A 234 33.40 3.64 -20.19
C TRP A 234 32.91 4.44 -18.97
N ALA A 235 32.23 3.79 -18.02
CA ALA A 235 31.73 4.44 -16.82
C ALA A 235 32.87 4.93 -15.91
N SER A 236 33.91 4.12 -15.71
CA SER A 236 35.05 4.44 -14.84
C SER A 236 35.93 5.56 -15.42
N ALA A 237 36.13 5.60 -16.73
CA ALA A 237 36.83 6.71 -17.39
C ALA A 237 36.15 8.07 -17.11
N CYS A 238 34.83 8.07 -16.95
CA CYS A 238 34.05 9.29 -16.73
C CYS A 238 33.93 9.74 -15.29
N SER A 239 33.85 8.80 -14.34
CA SER A 239 33.90 9.18 -12.92
C SER A 239 35.24 9.86 -12.59
N GLN A 240 36.34 9.42 -13.21
CA GLN A 240 37.67 10.01 -13.06
C GLN A 240 37.77 11.39 -13.72
N ALA A 241 37.23 11.57 -14.93
CA ALA A 241 37.22 12.87 -15.63
C ALA A 241 36.40 13.94 -14.87
N SER A 242 35.24 13.57 -14.33
CA SER A 242 34.38 14.47 -13.53
C SER A 242 35.04 14.91 -12.21
N ARG A 243 35.74 13.97 -11.52
CA ARG A 243 36.51 14.28 -10.30
C ARG A 243 37.73 15.16 -10.58
N ALA A 244 38.36 15.03 -11.74
CA ALA A 244 39.50 15.86 -12.11
C ALA A 244 39.08 17.32 -12.40
N GLN A 245 37.92 17.56 -13.01
CA GLN A 245 37.40 18.91 -13.25
C GLN A 245 36.95 19.63 -11.97
N THR A 246 36.53 18.91 -10.93
CA THR A 246 36.20 19.52 -9.63
C THR A 246 37.43 19.89 -8.80
N GLY A 247 38.63 19.41 -9.17
CA GLY A 247 39.91 19.73 -8.52
C GLY A 247 40.72 20.85 -9.16
N GLN A 248 40.35 21.34 -10.35
CA GLN A 248 41.06 22.41 -11.07
C GLN A 248 40.25 23.71 -11.08
N GLY A 249 39.99 24.22 -9.88
CA GLY A 249 39.39 25.52 -9.64
C GLY A 249 40.38 26.57 -9.18
N GLU A 250 41.63 26.58 -9.67
CA GLU A 250 42.56 27.69 -9.40
C GLU A 250 43.69 27.78 -10.45
N SER A 251 43.86 29.00 -10.98
CA SER A 251 45.02 29.52 -11.73
C SER A 251 45.21 29.13 -13.22
N GLY A 252 45.08 30.13 -14.10
CA GLY A 252 46.02 30.28 -15.24
C GLY A 252 45.43 30.74 -16.57
N ARG A 253 45.55 32.03 -16.87
CA ARG A 253 45.29 32.69 -18.17
C ARG A 253 46.40 32.41 -19.21
N GLY A 254 46.03 32.42 -20.49
CA GLY A 254 46.91 32.64 -21.67
C GLY A 254 47.03 31.39 -22.56
N SER A 255 47.09 31.42 -23.89
CA SER A 255 47.18 32.46 -24.92
C SER A 255 46.73 31.82 -26.24
N ALA A 256 46.20 32.62 -27.16
CA ALA A 256 45.94 32.26 -28.54
C ALA A 256 47.25 31.94 -29.30
N VAL A 257 47.20 30.98 -30.23
CA VAL A 257 48.08 30.87 -31.42
C VAL A 257 47.28 30.27 -32.58
N GLU A 258 47.44 30.91 -33.75
CA GLU A 258 46.81 30.64 -35.04
C GLU A 258 47.34 29.41 -35.81
N SER A 259 46.44 28.93 -36.69
CA SER A 259 46.56 28.24 -37.99
C SER A 259 47.85 27.54 -38.45
N SER A 260 47.67 26.32 -38.95
CA SER A 260 48.20 25.91 -40.26
C SER A 260 47.39 24.76 -40.84
N LEU A 261 46.82 25.00 -42.03
CA LEU A 261 46.17 24.01 -42.90
C LEU A 261 47.21 23.04 -43.47
N ASN A 262 46.91 21.74 -43.45
CA ASN A 262 47.50 20.77 -44.37
C ASN A 262 46.40 19.76 -44.75
N GLU A 263 46.03 19.78 -46.04
CA GLU A 263 45.22 18.75 -46.69
C GLU A 263 46.09 17.51 -46.97
N HIS A 264 45.43 16.34 -47.03
CA HIS A 264 45.90 15.01 -47.43
C HIS A 264 46.31 14.05 -46.30
N SER A 265 45.30 13.44 -45.67
CA SER A 265 45.35 12.06 -45.19
C SER A 265 43.93 11.52 -44.99
N GLU A 266 43.74 10.24 -45.35
CA GLU A 266 42.50 9.46 -45.25
C GLU A 266 41.86 9.53 -43.84
N PRO A 267 40.53 9.33 -43.69
CA PRO A 267 39.86 9.55 -42.42
C PRO A 267 40.19 8.43 -41.43
N ALA A 268 41.33 8.55 -40.75
CA ALA A 268 41.54 7.94 -39.46
C ALA A 268 40.55 8.59 -38.49
N PHE A 269 39.56 7.79 -38.06
CA PHE A 269 38.60 8.13 -37.02
C PHE A 269 39.35 8.75 -35.84
N ASN A 270 39.18 10.07 -35.63
CA ASN A 270 39.88 10.84 -34.61
C ASN A 270 39.56 10.31 -33.20
N ALA A 271 40.41 9.39 -32.70
CA ALA A 271 40.31 8.79 -31.37
C ALA A 271 40.56 9.78 -30.21
N ALA A 272 41.01 11.00 -30.52
CA ALA A 272 41.23 12.05 -29.51
C ALA A 272 40.04 13.01 -29.35
N ALA A 273 39.14 13.11 -30.35
CA ALA A 273 37.91 13.90 -30.24
C ALA A 273 36.76 13.10 -29.60
N SER A 274 36.91 11.77 -29.49
CA SER A 274 35.91 10.88 -28.90
C SER A 274 36.00 10.75 -27.38
N SER A 275 37.06 11.22 -26.70
CA SER A 275 37.25 10.96 -25.26
C SER A 275 36.55 11.95 -24.33
N ALA A 276 36.38 13.21 -24.73
CA ALA A 276 35.68 14.22 -23.93
C ALA A 276 34.16 14.27 -24.20
N VAL A 277 33.73 13.92 -25.42
CA VAL A 277 32.30 13.85 -25.81
C VAL A 277 31.67 12.48 -25.52
N ALA A 278 32.47 11.40 -25.42
CA ALA A 278 31.95 10.10 -24.96
C ALA A 278 31.71 10.05 -23.45
N CYS A 279 32.20 11.05 -22.69
CA CYS A 279 32.09 10.97 -21.25
C CYS A 279 30.73 11.40 -20.70
N GLY A 280 30.04 10.44 -20.07
CA GLY A 280 28.77 10.65 -19.38
C GLY A 280 27.54 10.62 -20.29
N GLN A 281 27.62 11.12 -21.53
CA GLN A 281 26.46 11.19 -22.43
C GLN A 281 25.95 9.83 -22.92
N ALA A 282 26.82 8.81 -23.02
CA ALA A 282 26.42 7.48 -23.51
C ALA A 282 25.54 6.70 -22.52
N LEU A 283 25.67 6.97 -21.22
CA LEU A 283 24.92 6.31 -20.14
C LEU A 283 23.91 7.25 -19.47
N GLN A 284 23.78 8.49 -19.96
CA GLN A 284 22.67 9.34 -19.57
C GLN A 284 21.39 8.84 -20.23
N PRO A 285 20.31 8.63 -19.47
CA PRO A 285 19.05 8.18 -20.05
C PRO A 285 18.51 9.25 -20.98
N LYS A 286 18.09 8.87 -22.19
CA LYS A 286 17.39 9.79 -23.10
C LYS A 286 15.95 10.03 -22.68
N GLN A 287 15.37 9.04 -22.00
CA GLN A 287 13.99 9.05 -21.54
C GLN A 287 13.87 8.31 -20.21
N ILE A 288 12.90 8.71 -19.40
CA ILE A 288 12.52 8.05 -18.16
C ILE A 288 11.01 7.82 -18.12
N THR A 289 10.51 7.02 -17.18
CA THR A 289 9.06 6.75 -17.09
C THR A 289 8.30 7.81 -16.30
N ALA A 290 8.89 8.26 -15.18
CA ALA A 290 8.29 9.24 -14.27
C ALA A 290 9.38 9.87 -13.39
N PHE A 291 9.04 10.92 -12.65
CA PHE A 291 9.87 11.45 -11.59
C PHE A 291 9.03 11.97 -10.43
N MET A 292 9.64 11.99 -9.24
CA MET A 292 9.04 12.53 -8.02
C MET A 292 9.66 13.88 -7.68
N LEU A 293 8.87 14.82 -7.20
CA LEU A 293 9.32 16.13 -6.76
C LEU A 293 8.94 16.38 -5.30
N GLY A 294 9.89 16.93 -4.54
CA GLY A 294 9.61 17.62 -3.29
C GLY A 294 9.81 19.11 -3.49
N LEU A 295 8.92 19.92 -2.93
CA LEU A 295 8.92 21.37 -3.14
C LEU A 295 9.39 22.13 -1.91
N ASN A 296 9.87 23.35 -2.13
CA ASN A 296 10.27 24.27 -1.06
C ASN A 296 9.06 24.76 -0.24
N SER A 297 7.85 24.74 -0.81
CA SER A 297 6.61 25.16 -0.16
C SER A 297 5.42 24.36 -0.64
N LYS A 298 4.53 23.97 0.29
CA LYS A 298 3.26 23.26 -0.03
C LYS A 298 2.28 24.12 -0.83
N ILE A 299 2.40 25.44 -0.78
CA ILE A 299 1.55 26.37 -1.55
C ILE A 299 1.94 26.34 -3.04
N ALA A 300 3.24 26.16 -3.33
CA ALA A 300 3.76 26.09 -4.69
C ALA A 300 3.31 24.81 -5.43
N THR A 301 2.82 23.81 -4.70
CA THR A 301 2.39 22.53 -5.26
C THR A 301 1.32 22.70 -6.35
N PHE A 302 0.30 23.52 -6.12
CA PHE A 302 -0.79 23.69 -7.10
C PHE A 302 -0.36 24.53 -8.31
N SER A 303 0.48 25.54 -8.12
CA SER A 303 0.99 26.36 -9.22
C SER A 303 1.88 25.53 -10.14
N LEU A 304 2.83 24.78 -9.56
CA LEU A 304 3.75 23.95 -10.32
C LEU A 304 3.04 22.76 -10.97
N GLN A 305 2.07 22.14 -10.28
CA GLN A 305 1.26 21.09 -10.87
C GLN A 305 0.55 21.58 -12.14
N ARG A 306 -0.07 22.77 -12.08
CA ARG A 306 -0.74 23.36 -13.23
C ARG A 306 0.25 23.67 -14.35
N GLU A 307 1.39 24.26 -14.03
CA GLU A 307 2.46 24.55 -14.98
C GLU A 307 2.94 23.30 -15.72
N ILE A 308 3.20 22.21 -15.01
CA ILE A 308 3.57 20.92 -15.61
C ILE A 308 2.44 20.38 -16.48
N ASN A 309 1.19 20.46 -16.03
CA ASN A 309 0.02 19.96 -16.77
C ASN A 309 -0.31 20.79 -18.02
N GLU A 310 0.10 22.06 -18.07
CA GLU A 310 -0.08 22.96 -19.21
C GLU A 310 1.20 23.11 -20.06
N PHE A 311 2.27 22.38 -19.71
CA PHE A 311 3.55 22.44 -20.40
C PHE A 311 3.42 22.05 -21.88
N ARG A 312 3.90 22.93 -22.77
CA ARG A 312 3.77 22.77 -24.22
C ARG A 312 4.89 21.95 -24.86
N GLY A 313 6.04 21.82 -24.19
CA GLY A 313 7.21 21.12 -24.74
C GLY A 313 6.99 19.61 -24.84
N GLU A 314 6.22 19.03 -23.91
CA GLU A 314 5.89 17.61 -23.88
C GLU A 314 4.60 17.40 -23.08
N PRO A 315 3.70 16.48 -23.48
CA PRO A 315 2.47 16.21 -22.73
C PRO A 315 2.77 15.46 -21.42
N LEU A 316 2.95 16.22 -20.35
CA LEU A 316 3.16 15.72 -18.99
C LEU A 316 1.87 15.71 -18.17
N LEU A 317 1.88 14.90 -17.12
CA LEU A 317 0.86 14.87 -16.06
C LEU A 317 1.55 14.88 -14.70
N ALA A 318 1.22 15.88 -13.87
CA ALA A 318 1.61 15.98 -12.48
C ALA A 318 0.42 15.67 -11.56
N ILE A 319 0.62 14.75 -10.63
CA ILE A 319 -0.39 14.31 -9.66
C ILE A 319 0.07 14.60 -8.23
N LEU A 320 -0.92 14.84 -7.37
CA LEU A 320 -0.76 14.87 -5.93
C LEU A 320 -0.94 13.43 -5.43
N PRO A 321 0.08 12.79 -4.83
CA PRO A 321 -0.02 11.39 -4.40
C PRO A 321 -1.24 11.12 -3.51
N GLY A 322 -1.51 12.02 -2.55
CA GLY A 322 -2.64 11.90 -1.63
C GLY A 322 -4.01 11.95 -2.33
N VAL A 323 -4.18 12.78 -3.36
CA VAL A 323 -5.43 12.88 -4.12
C VAL A 323 -5.61 11.65 -5.01
N ALA A 324 -4.55 11.22 -5.71
CA ALA A 324 -4.60 10.04 -6.56
C ALA A 324 -4.85 8.74 -5.75
N LEU A 325 -4.28 8.64 -4.53
CA LEU A 325 -4.57 7.56 -3.60
C LEU A 325 -6.05 7.54 -3.18
N GLN A 326 -6.62 8.71 -2.91
CA GLN A 326 -8.05 8.83 -2.58
C GLN A 326 -8.93 8.43 -3.77
N GLU A 327 -8.57 8.81 -4.99
CA GLU A 327 -9.25 8.42 -6.21
C GLU A 327 -9.20 6.90 -6.43
N LEU A 328 -8.01 6.29 -6.31
CA LEU A 328 -7.82 4.84 -6.37
C LEU A 328 -8.72 4.12 -5.35
N TRP A 329 -8.76 4.61 -4.11
CA TRP A 329 -9.61 4.01 -3.08
C TRP A 329 -11.11 4.21 -3.35
N SER A 330 -11.49 5.36 -3.92
CA SER A 330 -12.87 5.63 -4.31
C SER A 330 -13.39 4.62 -5.33
N LEU A 331 -12.53 4.14 -6.23
CA LEU A 331 -12.88 3.07 -7.19
C LEU A 331 -13.18 1.73 -6.48
N MET A 332 -12.53 1.45 -5.36
CA MET A 332 -12.80 0.26 -4.52
C MET A 332 -14.00 0.42 -3.59
N GLY A 333 -14.59 1.62 -3.49
CA GLY A 333 -15.71 1.90 -2.59
C GLY A 333 -16.94 1.02 -2.81
N THR A 334 -17.13 0.49 -4.03
CA THR A 334 -18.21 -0.47 -4.33
C THR A 334 -18.01 -1.80 -3.61
N ALA A 335 -16.78 -2.33 -3.61
CA ALA A 335 -16.45 -3.57 -2.90
C ALA A 335 -16.62 -3.40 -1.39
N GLU A 336 -16.22 -2.24 -0.86
CA GLU A 336 -16.44 -1.86 0.54
C GLU A 336 -17.93 -1.89 0.90
N LYS A 337 -18.79 -1.25 0.10
CA LYS A 337 -20.23 -1.22 0.35
C LYS A 337 -20.85 -2.60 0.27
N ALA A 338 -20.42 -3.43 -0.68
CA ALA A 338 -20.90 -4.81 -0.80
C ALA A 338 -20.56 -5.65 0.45
N LEU A 339 -19.30 -5.60 0.91
CA LEU A 339 -18.88 -6.31 2.12
C LEU A 339 -19.63 -5.82 3.36
N PHE A 340 -19.83 -4.51 3.50
CA PHE A 340 -20.61 -3.94 4.60
C PHE A 340 -22.06 -4.42 4.60
N VAL A 341 -22.71 -4.46 3.43
CA VAL A 341 -24.09 -4.95 3.29
C VAL A 341 -24.18 -6.43 3.68
N VAL A 342 -23.22 -7.26 3.25
CA VAL A 342 -23.17 -8.67 3.64
C VAL A 342 -23.02 -8.82 5.16
N SER A 343 -22.07 -8.10 5.77
CA SER A 343 -21.88 -8.13 7.22
C SER A 343 -23.12 -7.63 7.98
N LEU A 344 -23.83 -6.64 7.45
CA LEU A 344 -25.10 -6.16 8.02
C LEU A 344 -26.17 -7.26 8.02
N PHE A 345 -26.33 -8.01 6.92
CA PHE A 345 -27.29 -9.13 6.87
C PHE A 345 -26.93 -10.24 7.85
N VAL A 346 -25.64 -10.52 8.06
CA VAL A 346 -25.18 -11.50 9.05
C VAL A 346 -25.57 -11.05 10.47
N VAL A 347 -25.34 -9.77 10.80
CA VAL A 347 -25.76 -9.20 12.09
C VAL A 347 -27.28 -9.27 12.26
N LEU A 348 -28.06 -8.90 11.23
CA LEU A 348 -29.52 -9.01 11.28
C LEU A 348 -29.99 -10.45 11.54
N THR A 349 -29.36 -11.43 10.91
CA THR A 349 -29.66 -12.85 11.12
C THR A 349 -29.38 -13.27 12.57
N GLY A 350 -28.24 -12.82 13.14
CA GLY A 350 -27.92 -13.05 14.55
C GLY A 350 -28.95 -12.44 15.51
N LEU A 351 -29.40 -11.22 15.22
CA LEU A 351 -30.39 -10.53 16.05
C LEU A 351 -31.81 -11.09 15.89
N ILE A 352 -32.18 -11.57 14.70
CA ILE A 352 -33.42 -12.35 14.49
C ILE A 352 -33.35 -13.66 15.28
N GLY A 353 -32.21 -14.35 15.27
CA GLY A 353 -31.98 -15.54 16.09
C GLY A 353 -32.12 -15.27 17.60
N MET A 354 -31.70 -14.09 18.06
CA MET A 354 -31.95 -13.65 19.43
C MET A 354 -33.44 -13.40 19.70
N LEU A 355 -34.15 -12.72 18.79
CA LEU A 355 -35.58 -12.48 18.91
C LEU A 355 -36.37 -13.79 19.00
N THR A 356 -36.06 -14.77 18.14
CA THR A 356 -36.72 -16.08 18.18
C THR A 356 -36.40 -16.83 19.48
N ALA A 357 -35.16 -16.80 19.96
CA ALA A 357 -34.78 -17.39 21.24
C ALA A 357 -35.58 -16.78 22.42
N ILE A 358 -35.75 -15.46 22.45
CA ILE A 358 -36.50 -14.76 23.50
C ILE A 358 -38.01 -15.06 23.40
N LEU A 359 -38.57 -15.12 22.19
CA LEU A 359 -39.98 -15.47 21.97
C LEU A 359 -40.29 -16.92 22.37
N THR A 360 -39.40 -17.86 22.05
CA THR A 360 -39.52 -19.26 22.47
C THR A 360 -39.44 -19.37 23.99
N SER A 361 -38.46 -18.68 24.59
CA SER A 361 -38.33 -18.53 26.05
C SER A 361 -39.61 -18.02 26.72
N LEU A 362 -40.22 -16.98 26.14
CA LEU A 362 -41.49 -16.43 26.63
C LEU A 362 -42.59 -17.48 26.66
N ASN A 363 -42.69 -18.27 25.60
CA ASN A 363 -43.71 -19.30 25.45
C ASN A 363 -43.52 -20.45 26.46
N GLU A 364 -42.28 -20.87 26.68
CA GLU A 364 -41.91 -21.90 27.67
C GLU A 364 -42.19 -21.45 29.10
N ARG A 365 -42.05 -20.15 29.38
CA ARG A 365 -42.13 -19.57 30.73
C ARG A 365 -43.45 -18.90 31.07
N ARG A 366 -44.49 -19.11 30.26
CA ARG A 366 -45.82 -18.55 30.54
C ARG A 366 -46.33 -18.89 31.94
N ARG A 367 -46.11 -20.13 32.40
CA ARG A 367 -46.52 -20.59 33.74
C ARG A 367 -45.75 -19.87 34.86
N GLU A 368 -44.44 -19.70 34.72
CA GLU A 368 -43.62 -18.97 35.69
C GLU A 368 -44.05 -17.49 35.80
N MET A 369 -44.37 -16.86 34.67
CA MET A 369 -44.84 -15.47 34.63
C MET A 369 -46.22 -15.32 35.28
N ALA A 370 -47.11 -16.28 35.08
CA ALA A 370 -48.42 -16.29 35.76
C ALA A 370 -48.26 -16.39 37.29
N ILE A 371 -47.31 -17.20 37.78
CA ILE A 371 -46.99 -17.32 39.22
C ILE A 371 -46.37 -16.02 39.76
N LEU A 372 -45.41 -15.42 39.05
CA LEU A 372 -44.84 -14.13 39.47
C LEU A 372 -45.91 -13.05 39.61
N ARG A 373 -46.92 -13.07 38.73
CA ARG A 373 -48.06 -12.15 38.78
C ARG A 373 -49.01 -12.42 39.93
N SER A 374 -49.27 -13.68 40.31
CA SER A 374 -50.14 -13.98 41.47
C SER A 374 -49.54 -13.49 42.79
N VAL A 375 -48.20 -13.35 42.85
CA VAL A 375 -47.47 -12.75 43.99
C VAL A 375 -47.38 -11.22 43.88
N GLY A 376 -47.97 -10.60 42.85
CA GLY A 376 -48.08 -9.14 42.72
C GLY A 376 -47.15 -8.48 41.70
N ALA A 377 -46.43 -9.25 40.86
CA ALA A 377 -45.58 -8.65 39.82
C ALA A 377 -46.41 -7.92 38.74
N ARG A 378 -46.19 -6.61 38.60
CA ARG A 378 -46.76 -5.80 37.51
C ARG A 378 -46.27 -6.24 36.12
N PRO A 379 -47.06 -6.05 35.04
CA PRO A 379 -46.65 -6.38 33.66
C PRO A 379 -45.34 -5.70 33.20
N TRP A 380 -45.04 -4.51 33.74
CA TRP A 380 -43.78 -3.80 33.51
C TRP A 380 -42.55 -4.55 34.01
N HIS A 381 -42.65 -5.34 35.08
CA HIS A 381 -41.53 -6.14 35.56
C HIS A 381 -41.16 -7.23 34.55
N ILE A 382 -42.15 -7.90 33.96
CA ILE A 382 -41.95 -8.92 32.92
C ILE A 382 -41.33 -8.29 31.67
N ALA A 383 -41.84 -7.13 31.23
CA ALA A 383 -41.30 -6.41 30.09
C ALA A 383 -39.83 -5.99 30.33
N SER A 384 -39.53 -5.42 31.51
CA SER A 384 -38.17 -4.99 31.88
C SER A 384 -37.20 -6.18 31.98
N LEU A 385 -37.66 -7.34 32.45
CA LEU A 385 -36.86 -8.55 32.56
C LEU A 385 -36.41 -9.04 31.17
N LEU A 386 -37.31 -9.00 30.18
CA LEU A 386 -37.03 -9.45 28.81
C LEU A 386 -36.10 -8.51 28.06
N VAL A 387 -36.30 -7.19 28.21
CA VAL A 387 -35.39 -6.19 27.63
C VAL A 387 -34.00 -6.34 28.25
N LEU A 388 -33.92 -6.55 29.56
CA LEU A 388 -32.65 -6.77 30.25
C LEU A 388 -31.98 -8.07 29.79
N GLU A 389 -32.74 -9.15 29.60
CA GLU A 389 -32.21 -10.40 29.06
C GLU A 389 -31.65 -10.22 27.65
N ALA A 390 -32.40 -9.56 26.75
CA ALA A 390 -31.94 -9.21 25.42
C ALA A 390 -30.64 -8.39 25.46
N PHE A 391 -30.59 -7.38 26.32
CA PHE A 391 -29.41 -6.54 26.51
C PHE A 391 -28.21 -7.36 27.00
N THR A 392 -28.39 -8.24 27.99
CA THR A 392 -27.28 -9.07 28.50
C THR A 392 -26.75 -10.07 27.48
N LEU A 393 -27.63 -10.70 26.68
CA LEU A 393 -27.24 -11.57 25.57
C LEU A 393 -26.46 -10.80 24.50
N ALA A 394 -26.96 -9.63 24.11
CA ALA A 394 -26.32 -8.78 23.11
C ALA A 394 -24.98 -8.24 23.59
N LEU A 395 -24.89 -7.78 24.85
CA LEU A 395 -23.65 -7.29 25.45
C LEU A 395 -22.60 -8.40 25.55
N ALA A 396 -22.99 -9.59 26.00
CA ALA A 396 -22.09 -10.75 26.05
C ALA A 396 -21.63 -11.16 24.64
N GLY A 397 -22.54 -11.18 23.67
CA GLY A 397 -22.22 -11.47 22.27
C GLY A 397 -21.27 -10.45 21.66
N VAL A 398 -21.51 -9.15 21.88
CA VAL A 398 -20.62 -8.07 21.43
C VAL A 398 -19.24 -8.19 22.09
N ALA A 399 -19.18 -8.34 23.41
CA ALA A 399 -17.92 -8.47 24.13
C ALA A 399 -17.12 -9.69 23.66
N PHE A 400 -17.79 -10.84 23.49
CA PHE A 400 -17.16 -12.05 22.99
C PHE A 400 -16.74 -11.92 21.52
N GLY A 401 -17.54 -11.28 20.67
CA GLY A 401 -17.21 -11.03 19.27
C GLY A 401 -15.99 -10.12 19.11
N VAL A 402 -15.89 -9.07 19.92
CA VAL A 402 -14.71 -8.21 20.00
C VAL A 402 -13.49 -9.02 20.47
N ALA A 403 -13.62 -9.83 21.53
CA ALA A 403 -12.54 -10.68 21.99
C ALA A 403 -12.06 -11.66 20.90
N LEU A 404 -12.98 -12.31 20.18
CA LEU A 404 -12.68 -13.19 19.06
C LEU A 404 -11.91 -12.47 17.95
N LEU A 405 -12.30 -11.23 17.62
CA LEU A 405 -11.59 -10.42 16.64
C LEU A 405 -10.12 -10.19 17.06
N TYR A 406 -9.90 -9.72 18.29
CA TYR A 406 -8.54 -9.43 18.77
C TYR A 406 -7.68 -10.69 18.87
N LEU A 407 -8.25 -11.82 19.30
CA LEU A 407 -7.57 -13.12 19.28
C LEU A 407 -7.23 -13.54 17.84
N GLY A 408 -8.15 -13.34 16.90
CA GLY A 408 -7.93 -13.62 15.48
C GLY A 408 -6.82 -12.75 14.89
N ILE A 409 -6.80 -11.45 15.20
CA ILE A 409 -5.74 -10.53 14.77
C ILE A 409 -4.40 -10.97 15.37
N ALA A 410 -4.32 -11.21 16.69
CA ALA A 410 -3.09 -11.62 17.35
C ALA A 410 -2.52 -12.93 16.77
N GLY A 411 -3.38 -13.89 16.42
CA GLY A 411 -2.97 -15.16 15.82
C GLY A 411 -2.60 -15.08 14.33
N SER A 412 -3.18 -14.13 13.58
CA SER A 412 -3.00 -14.03 12.12
C SER A 412 -2.06 -12.91 11.67
N GLN A 413 -1.70 -11.95 12.53
CA GLN A 413 -0.93 -10.76 12.18
C GLN A 413 0.37 -11.09 11.44
N GLY A 414 1.16 -12.06 11.93
CA GLY A 414 2.42 -12.44 11.30
C GLY A 414 2.24 -13.01 9.89
N PHE A 415 1.23 -13.87 9.71
CA PHE A 415 0.88 -14.44 8.41
C PHE A 415 0.38 -13.37 7.43
N VAL A 416 -0.49 -12.47 7.90
CA VAL A 416 -1.05 -11.40 7.07
C VAL A 416 0.02 -10.39 6.67
N GLN A 417 0.92 -10.02 7.59
CA GLN A 417 2.04 -9.14 7.30
C GLN A 417 3.04 -9.77 6.33
N ALA A 418 3.34 -11.06 6.47
CA ALA A 418 4.30 -11.75 5.61
C ALA A 418 3.80 -11.93 4.17
N ASN A 419 2.50 -12.23 3.98
CA ASN A 419 1.95 -12.54 2.65
C ASN A 419 1.34 -11.33 1.95
N TYR A 420 0.79 -10.38 2.71
CA TYR A 420 0.06 -9.23 2.16
C TYR A 420 0.70 -7.89 2.49
N GLY A 421 1.80 -7.85 3.25
CA GLY A 421 2.43 -6.60 3.70
C GLY A 421 1.55 -5.76 4.64
N LEU A 422 0.45 -6.33 5.12
CA LEU A 422 -0.55 -5.62 5.91
C LEU A 422 -0.30 -5.80 7.40
N TYR A 423 0.14 -4.75 8.08
CA TYR A 423 0.32 -4.76 9.52
C TYR A 423 -1.01 -4.48 10.24
N LEU A 424 -1.63 -5.52 10.79
CA LEU A 424 -2.85 -5.38 11.60
C LEU A 424 -2.49 -5.00 13.03
N ALA A 425 -2.49 -3.71 13.35
CA ALA A 425 -2.17 -3.24 14.70
C ALA A 425 -3.24 -3.65 15.73
N LEU A 426 -2.81 -4.05 16.93
CA LEU A 426 -3.67 -4.28 18.09
C LEU A 426 -3.99 -2.95 18.79
N ASN A 427 -4.78 -2.11 18.12
CA ASN A 427 -5.25 -0.84 18.66
C ASN A 427 -6.66 -0.98 19.24
N ALA A 428 -7.03 -0.11 20.19
CA ALA A 428 -8.40 -0.03 20.69
C ALA A 428 -9.40 0.30 19.55
N PRO A 429 -10.68 -0.09 19.68
CA PRO A 429 -11.67 0.18 18.65
C PRO A 429 -11.78 1.68 18.39
N SER A 430 -11.83 2.05 17.12
CA SER A 430 -12.02 3.40 16.64
C SER A 430 -13.38 3.97 17.05
N SER A 431 -13.54 5.29 16.95
CA SER A 431 -14.83 5.96 17.19
C SER A 431 -15.94 5.44 16.27
N TYR A 432 -15.60 4.96 15.08
CA TYR A 432 -16.57 4.39 14.14
C TYR A 432 -17.00 2.99 14.59
N GLU A 433 -16.06 2.13 14.99
CA GLU A 433 -16.37 0.80 15.51
C GLU A 433 -17.19 0.87 16.81
N TRP A 434 -16.89 1.81 17.71
CA TRP A 434 -17.74 2.06 18.89
C TRP A 434 -19.16 2.48 18.54
N LYS A 435 -19.35 3.30 17.50
CA LYS A 435 -20.69 3.66 17.00
C LYS A 435 -21.41 2.43 16.44
N LEU A 436 -20.72 1.58 15.67
CA LEU A 436 -21.31 0.33 15.16
C LEU A 436 -21.74 -0.59 16.31
N LEU A 437 -20.88 -0.81 17.30
CA LEU A 437 -21.21 -1.61 18.49
C LEU A 437 -22.41 -1.03 19.25
N GLY A 438 -22.46 0.29 19.42
CA GLY A 438 -23.60 0.98 20.02
C GLY A 438 -24.89 0.79 19.22
N CYS A 439 -24.84 0.89 17.89
CA CYS A 439 -25.99 0.63 17.01
C CYS A 439 -26.48 -0.82 17.11
N ILE A 440 -25.58 -1.79 17.20
CA ILE A 440 -25.94 -3.22 17.35
C ILE A 440 -26.65 -3.45 18.69
N LEU A 441 -26.12 -2.88 19.79
CA LEU A 441 -26.76 -2.95 21.10
C LEU A 441 -28.13 -2.27 21.09
N ALA A 442 -28.26 -1.10 20.47
CA ALA A 442 -29.53 -0.41 20.33
C ALA A 442 -30.55 -1.21 19.51
N ALA A 443 -30.12 -1.82 18.38
CA ALA A 443 -30.95 -2.68 17.56
C ALA A 443 -31.39 -3.95 18.31
N ALA A 444 -30.50 -4.54 19.12
CA ALA A 444 -30.81 -5.67 19.96
C ALA A 444 -31.88 -5.32 21.03
N VAL A 445 -31.76 -4.16 21.67
CA VAL A 445 -32.76 -3.67 22.63
C VAL A 445 -34.09 -3.37 21.94
N ALA A 446 -34.07 -2.78 20.75
CA ALA A 446 -35.27 -2.53 19.94
C ALA A 446 -35.97 -3.85 19.57
N MET A 447 -35.22 -4.86 19.13
CA MET A 447 -35.76 -6.20 18.86
C MET A 447 -36.26 -6.88 20.13
N GLY A 448 -35.55 -6.77 21.25
CA GLY A 448 -35.99 -7.27 22.56
C GLY A 448 -37.24 -6.57 23.11
N SER A 449 -37.54 -5.36 22.64
CA SER A 449 -38.75 -4.64 23.01
C SER A 449 -40.02 -5.23 22.38
N VAL A 450 -39.90 -5.92 21.24
CA VAL A 450 -41.02 -6.63 20.57
C VAL A 450 -41.63 -7.73 21.47
N PRO A 451 -40.86 -8.72 21.96
CA PRO A 451 -41.37 -9.73 22.88
C PRO A 451 -41.82 -9.11 24.20
N ALA A 452 -41.13 -8.07 24.70
CA ALA A 452 -41.52 -7.37 25.92
C ALA A 452 -42.90 -6.70 25.82
N TRP A 453 -43.19 -6.02 24.70
CA TRP A 453 -44.49 -5.41 24.43
C TRP A 453 -45.59 -6.47 24.26
N ARG A 454 -45.28 -7.58 23.56
CA ARG A 454 -46.21 -8.70 23.41
C ARG A 454 -46.56 -9.33 24.76
N ALA A 455 -45.57 -9.53 25.63
CA ALA A 455 -45.76 -10.05 26.98
C ALA A 455 -46.59 -9.08 27.84
N TYR A 456 -46.33 -7.77 27.73
CA TYR A 456 -47.10 -6.73 28.41
C TYR A 456 -48.59 -6.77 28.01
N ARG A 457 -48.90 -6.87 26.71
CA ARG A 457 -50.28 -6.93 26.21
C ARG A 457 -51.01 -8.21 26.58
N GLN A 458 -50.37 -9.37 26.41
CA GLN A 458 -50.97 -10.66 26.78
C GLN A 458 -51.27 -10.73 28.28
N SER A 459 -50.38 -10.16 29.09
CA SER A 459 -50.56 -10.04 30.54
C SER A 459 -51.82 -9.25 30.93
N LEU A 460 -52.12 -8.15 30.24
CA LEU A 460 -53.35 -7.38 30.48
C LEU A 460 -54.63 -8.17 30.11
N ALA A 461 -54.58 -9.00 29.07
CA ALA A 461 -55.73 -9.78 28.59
C ALA A 461 -56.02 -11.03 29.44
N ASP A 462 -54.99 -11.78 29.85
CA ASP A 462 -55.15 -13.02 30.62
C ASP A 462 -55.63 -12.79 32.07
N GLY A 463 -55.58 -11.55 32.57
CA GLY A 463 -56.11 -11.18 33.89
C GLY A 463 -57.64 -11.18 34.02
N LEU A 464 -58.37 -11.46 32.93
CA LEU A 464 -59.85 -11.36 32.88
C LEU A 464 -60.58 -12.66 32.49
N SER A 465 -59.89 -13.79 32.30
CA SER A 465 -60.56 -15.05 31.95
C SER A 465 -60.19 -16.18 32.90
N ILE A 466 -61.14 -16.53 33.77
CA ILE A 466 -61.21 -17.85 34.39
C ILE A 466 -61.52 -18.83 33.26
N ARG A 467 -60.55 -19.66 32.89
CA ARG A 467 -60.85 -20.86 32.09
C ARG A 467 -61.22 -21.96 33.08
N LEU A 468 -62.52 -22.24 33.17
CA LEU A 468 -63.09 -23.40 33.86
C LEU A 468 -62.63 -24.70 33.18
#